data_AF-A0A0R1TR36-F1
#
_entry.id   AF-A0A0R1TR36-F1
#
_cell.length_a   1.000
_cell.length_b   1.000
_cell.length_c   1.000
_cell.angle_alpha   90.00
_cell.angle_beta   90.00
_cell.angle_gamma   90.00
#
_symmetry.space_group_name_H-M   'P 1'
#
loop_
_entity.id
_entity.type
_entity.pdbx_description
1 polymer ?
#
loop_
_entity_poly.entity_id
_entity_poly.type
_entity_poly.pdbx_seq_one_letter_code
_entity_poly.pdbx_strand_id
1 'polypeptide(L)'
;MKVQVQEIINRLNQEVVTLASYDFNTKRITTVTETLKERLATSAEESILVGGAYLLDNGIGFDVDDELVELNNVYCLNNEDEAYNLGDTYLRAKNELEEGYVSQLSNTQLGEDEEYWETIFTSEKLTKFDEETLIFS
;
A
#
# COMPACT_ATOMS: atom_id res chain seq x y z
N MET A 1 -7.32 -19.40 15.06
CA MET A 1 -6.29 -18.84 14.17
C MET A 1 -6.78 -17.69 13.28
N LYS A 2 -8.03 -17.66 12.78
CA LYS A 2 -8.57 -16.51 11.99
C LYS A 2 -8.57 -15.15 12.71
N VAL A 3 -8.60 -15.13 14.04
CA VAL A 3 -8.74 -13.89 14.84
C VAL A 3 -7.52 -12.97 14.72
N GLN A 4 -6.31 -13.53 14.72
CA GLN A 4 -5.07 -12.76 14.74
C GLN A 4 -4.82 -12.00 13.42
N VAL A 5 -5.03 -12.65 12.27
CA VAL A 5 -4.85 -12.02 10.95
C VAL A 5 -5.84 -10.87 10.77
N GLN A 6 -7.11 -11.08 11.14
CA GLN A 6 -8.11 -10.02 11.03
C GLN A 6 -7.81 -8.84 11.97
N GLU A 7 -7.28 -9.10 13.16
CA GLU A 7 -6.82 -8.05 14.07
C GLU A 7 -5.67 -7.22 13.47
N ILE A 8 -4.71 -7.86 12.79
CA ILE A 8 -3.63 -7.16 12.09
C ILE A 8 -4.19 -6.29 10.96
N ILE A 9 -5.04 -6.86 10.10
CA ILE A 9 -5.69 -6.14 8.99
C ILE A 9 -6.48 -4.93 9.51
N ASN A 10 -7.28 -5.12 10.57
CA ASN A 10 -8.07 -4.04 11.15
C ASN A 10 -7.19 -2.92 11.70
N ARG A 11 -6.06 -3.24 12.32
CA ARG A 11 -5.10 -2.25 12.80
C ARG A 11 -4.43 -1.51 11.65
N LEU A 12 -3.94 -2.23 10.64
CA LEU A 12 -3.31 -1.64 9.46
C LEU A 12 -4.27 -0.71 8.72
N ASN A 13 -5.51 -1.14 8.49
CA ASN A 13 -6.54 -0.32 7.84
C ASN A 13 -6.88 0.98 8.57
N GLN A 14 -6.53 1.11 9.85
CA GLN A 14 -6.71 2.32 10.66
C GLN A 14 -5.45 3.19 10.74
N GLU A 15 -4.31 2.72 10.23
CA GLU A 15 -3.09 3.53 10.18
C GLU A 15 -3.36 4.79 9.34
N VAL A 16 -2.88 5.91 9.85
CA VAL A 16 -2.92 7.17 9.11
C VAL A 16 -1.76 7.16 8.12
N VAL A 17 -2.08 7.46 6.87
CA VAL A 17 -1.12 7.65 5.80
C VAL A 17 -1.28 9.04 5.20
N THR A 18 -0.17 9.59 4.73
CA THR A 18 -0.14 10.85 4.00
C THR A 18 0.36 10.54 2.59
N LEU A 19 -0.49 10.80 1.60
CA LEU A 19 -0.08 10.84 0.20
C LEU A 19 0.42 12.26 -0.09
N ALA A 20 1.63 12.35 -0.63
CA ALA A 20 2.16 13.58 -1.21
C ALA A 20 2.29 13.40 -2.72
N SER A 21 1.74 14.32 -3.50
CA SER A 21 1.82 14.31 -4.97
C SER A 21 2.40 15.64 -5.45
N TYR A 22 3.31 15.59 -6.42
CA TYR A 22 3.90 16.75 -7.05
C TYR A 22 3.44 16.88 -8.51
N ASP A 23 2.85 18.04 -8.80
CA ASP A 23 2.39 18.43 -10.15
C ASP A 23 3.50 19.24 -10.84
N PHE A 24 4.03 18.71 -11.95
CA PHE A 24 5.12 19.33 -12.71
C PHE A 24 4.67 20.54 -13.53
N ASN A 25 3.39 20.59 -13.92
CA ASN A 25 2.81 21.70 -14.66
C ASN A 25 2.64 22.93 -13.77
N THR A 26 2.14 22.74 -12.55
CA THR A 26 1.90 23.84 -11.59
C THR A 26 3.03 24.06 -10.59
N LYS A 27 4.00 23.15 -10.53
CA LYS A 27 5.09 23.11 -9.54
C LYS A 27 4.60 23.13 -8.09
N ARG A 28 3.53 22.39 -7.81
CA ARG A 28 2.88 22.36 -6.49
C ARG A 28 2.86 20.97 -5.91
N ILE A 29 3.05 20.91 -4.60
CA ILE A 29 2.83 19.69 -3.81
C ILE A 29 1.41 19.77 -3.23
N THR A 30 0.64 18.72 -3.45
CA THR A 30 -0.64 18.49 -2.78
C THR A 30 -0.45 17.34 -1.80
N THR A 31 -1.03 17.46 -0.61
CA THR A 31 -1.03 16.38 0.37
C THR A 31 -2.44 15.99 0.77
N VAL A 32 -2.68 14.69 0.88
CA VAL A 32 -3.93 14.10 1.36
C VAL A 32 -3.59 13.19 2.53
N THR A 33 -4.26 13.39 3.66
CA THR A 33 -4.13 12.51 4.83
C THR A 33 -5.40 11.71 4.96
N GLU A 34 -5.26 10.40 5.00
CA GLU A 34 -6.37 9.43 5.02
C GLU A 34 -5.95 8.17 5.78
N THR A 35 -6.87 7.21 5.92
CA THR A 35 -6.52 5.89 6.44
C THR A 35 -5.87 5.03 5.36
N LEU A 36 -5.03 4.05 5.74
CA LEU A 36 -4.46 3.10 4.78
C LEU A 36 -5.55 2.41 3.94
N LYS A 37 -6.71 2.12 4.54
CA LYS A 37 -7.84 1.52 3.82
C LYS A 37 -8.34 2.43 2.69
N GLU A 38 -8.51 3.72 2.96
CA GLU A 38 -8.94 4.69 1.96
C GLU A 38 -7.87 4.85 0.88
N ARG A 39 -6.60 4.90 1.27
CA ARG A 39 -5.47 5.01 0.34
C ARG A 39 -5.39 3.84 -0.62
N LEU A 40 -5.49 2.60 -0.12
CA LEU A 40 -5.47 1.41 -0.96
C LEU A 40 -6.67 1.37 -1.91
N ALA A 41 -7.86 1.75 -1.45
CA ALA A 41 -9.07 1.80 -2.29
C ALA A 41 -9.03 2.90 -3.37
N THR A 42 -8.15 3.89 -3.24
CA THR A 42 -7.99 5.01 -4.17
C THR A 42 -6.66 4.97 -4.94
N SER A 43 -5.88 3.91 -4.80
CA SER A 43 -4.77 3.63 -5.72
C SER A 43 -5.31 3.17 -7.08
N ALA A 44 -4.51 3.27 -8.16
CA ALA A 44 -4.91 2.72 -9.48
C ALA A 44 -5.14 1.22 -9.43
N GLU A 45 -4.42 0.54 -8.54
CA GLU A 45 -4.51 -0.89 -8.30
C GLU A 45 -5.76 -1.24 -7.46
N GLU A 46 -6.48 -0.24 -6.94
CA GLU A 46 -7.69 -0.36 -6.09
C GLU A 46 -7.56 -1.48 -5.03
N SER A 47 -6.41 -1.52 -4.36
CA SER A 47 -6.00 -2.66 -3.55
C SER A 47 -6.78 -2.79 -2.24
N ILE A 48 -6.74 -3.98 -1.65
CA ILE A 48 -7.29 -4.28 -0.33
C ILE A 48 -6.38 -5.21 0.47
N LEU A 49 -6.48 -5.15 1.81
CA LEU A 49 -5.84 -6.12 2.69
C LEU A 49 -6.75 -7.33 2.94
N VAL A 50 -6.22 -8.52 2.72
CA VAL A 50 -6.92 -9.79 2.93
C VAL A 50 -6.04 -10.79 3.68
N GLY A 51 -6.64 -11.84 4.24
CA GLY A 51 -5.90 -12.95 4.86
C GLY A 51 -5.77 -14.12 3.90
N GLY A 52 -4.80 -15.03 4.14
CA GLY A 52 -4.60 -16.19 3.26
C GLY A 52 -5.83 -17.09 3.08
N ALA A 53 -6.71 -17.17 4.09
CA ALA A 53 -7.97 -17.88 3.96
C ALA A 53 -8.89 -17.30 2.87
N TYR A 54 -8.91 -15.97 2.71
CA TYR A 54 -9.69 -15.31 1.66
C TYR A 54 -9.14 -15.68 0.28
N LEU A 55 -7.83 -15.67 0.10
CA LEU A 55 -7.20 -16.02 -1.18
C LEU A 55 -7.52 -17.46 -1.57
N LEU A 56 -7.38 -18.41 -0.64
CA LEU A 56 -7.71 -19.82 -0.86
C LEU A 56 -9.19 -20.04 -1.18
N ASP A 57 -10.09 -19.36 -0.46
CA ASP A 57 -11.55 -19.48 -0.67
C ASP A 57 -11.97 -18.93 -2.05
N ASN A 58 -11.20 -17.98 -2.62
CA ASN A 58 -11.45 -17.39 -3.94
C ASN A 58 -10.57 -17.97 -5.06
N GLY A 59 -9.68 -18.92 -4.76
CA GLY A 59 -8.78 -19.52 -5.75
C GLY A 59 -7.72 -18.56 -6.28
N ILE A 60 -7.39 -17.52 -5.52
CA ILE A 60 -6.37 -16.53 -5.86
C ILE A 60 -5.01 -17.07 -5.41
N GLY A 61 -4.06 -17.14 -6.34
CA GLY A 61 -2.69 -17.59 -6.11
C GLY A 61 -1.67 -16.52 -6.47
N PHE A 62 -0.39 -16.88 -6.42
CA PHE A 62 0.69 -16.03 -6.92
C PHE A 62 0.99 -16.39 -8.36
N ASP A 63 1.35 -15.40 -9.18
CA ASP A 63 1.82 -15.62 -10.58
C ASP A 63 3.20 -16.33 -10.62
N VAL A 64 3.89 -16.37 -9.48
CA VAL A 64 5.19 -17.05 -9.35
C VAL A 64 4.98 -18.46 -8.78
N ASP A 65 5.28 -19.47 -9.61
CA ASP A 65 4.99 -20.91 -9.44
C ASP A 65 5.42 -21.59 -8.11
N ASP A 66 6.15 -20.90 -7.22
CA ASP A 66 6.77 -21.49 -6.02
C ASP A 66 6.23 -20.94 -4.67
N GLU A 67 5.37 -19.92 -4.64
CA GLU A 67 4.87 -19.37 -3.37
C GLU A 67 3.50 -19.98 -3.01
N LEU A 68 3.42 -20.61 -1.83
CA LEU A 68 2.18 -21.18 -1.29
C LEU A 68 1.46 -20.14 -0.42
N VAL A 69 0.13 -20.08 -0.53
CA VAL A 69 -0.69 -19.22 0.33
C VAL A 69 -0.65 -19.72 1.78
N GLU A 70 -0.17 -18.87 2.68
CA GLU A 70 -0.05 -19.09 4.11
C GLU A 70 -1.31 -18.56 4.82
N LEU A 71 -2.04 -19.43 5.53
CA LEU A 71 -3.30 -19.07 6.19
C LEU A 71 -3.17 -17.97 7.25
N ASN A 72 -1.98 -17.80 7.82
CA ASN A 72 -1.70 -16.85 8.90
C ASN A 72 -1.12 -15.52 8.41
N ASN A 73 -0.94 -15.36 7.09
CA ASN A 73 -0.37 -14.15 6.54
C ASN A 73 -1.45 -13.15 6.13
N VAL A 74 -1.06 -11.89 6.18
CA VAL A 74 -1.76 -10.77 5.56
C VAL A 74 -1.22 -10.62 4.14
N TYR A 75 -2.11 -10.26 3.24
CA TYR A 75 -1.84 -10.04 1.83
C TYR A 75 -2.38 -8.69 1.40
N CYS A 76 -1.68 -8.02 0.49
CA CYS A 76 -2.24 -6.95 -0.32
C CYS A 76 -2.73 -7.56 -1.63
N LEU A 77 -3.99 -7.34 -2.00
CA LEU A 77 -4.61 -7.86 -3.21
C LEU A 77 -5.06 -6.67 -4.07
N ASN A 78 -4.62 -6.61 -5.33
CA ASN A 78 -5.09 -5.58 -6.29
C ASN A 78 -6.36 -6.03 -7.04
N ASN A 79 -6.88 -5.15 -7.88
CA ASN A 79 -8.04 -5.39 -8.73
C ASN A 79 -7.79 -6.36 -9.90
N GLU A 80 -6.54 -6.74 -10.14
CA GLU A 80 -6.13 -7.76 -11.14
C GLU A 80 -5.96 -9.16 -10.52
N ASP A 81 -6.41 -9.36 -9.27
CA ASP A 81 -6.28 -10.60 -8.49
C ASP A 81 -4.82 -11.00 -8.20
N GLU A 82 -3.88 -10.06 -8.22
CA GLU A 82 -2.49 -10.28 -7.80
C GLU A 82 -2.35 -10.10 -6.29
N ALA A 83 -1.88 -11.16 -5.62
CA ALA A 83 -1.68 -11.16 -4.18
C ALA A 83 -0.19 -11.00 -3.81
N TYR A 84 0.08 -10.09 -2.88
CA TYR A 84 1.42 -9.79 -2.37
C TYR A 84 1.50 -10.13 -0.88
N ASN A 85 2.47 -10.98 -0.52
CA ASN A 85 2.64 -11.48 0.84
C ASN A 85 3.25 -10.41 1.76
N LEU A 86 2.49 -9.94 2.75
CA LEU A 86 2.95 -8.96 3.74
C LEU A 86 3.48 -9.63 5.02
N GLY A 87 3.28 -10.94 5.17
CA GLY A 87 3.70 -11.71 6.34
C GLY A 87 2.66 -11.81 7.46
N ASP A 88 3.08 -12.35 8.59
CA ASP A 88 2.24 -12.87 9.69
C ASP A 88 2.16 -11.96 10.93
N THR A 89 2.88 -10.85 10.92
CA THR A 89 2.92 -9.89 12.03
C THR A 89 2.62 -8.48 11.54
N TYR A 90 2.04 -7.66 12.44
CA TYR A 90 1.77 -6.25 12.14
C TYR A 90 3.02 -5.48 11.70
N LEU A 91 4.15 -5.65 12.39
CA LEU A 91 5.38 -4.91 12.06
C LEU A 91 5.94 -5.32 10.70
N ARG A 92 5.96 -6.63 10.40
CA ARG A 92 6.41 -7.10 9.09
C ARG A 92 5.51 -6.56 7.98
N ALA A 93 4.19 -6.69 8.14
CA ALA A 93 3.25 -6.21 7.13
C ALA A 93 3.33 -4.70 6.92
N LYS A 94 3.49 -3.93 8.00
CA LYS A 94 3.71 -2.48 7.91
C LYS A 94 5.01 -2.14 7.18
N ASN A 95 6.11 -2.81 7.48
CA ASN A 95 7.39 -2.58 6.80
C ASN A 95 7.31 -2.93 5.31
N GLU A 96 6.63 -4.01 4.92
CA GLU A 96 6.42 -4.36 3.50
C GLU A 96 5.57 -3.32 2.76
N LEU A 97 4.61 -2.70 3.45
CA LEU A 97 3.81 -1.59 2.91
C LEU A 97 4.60 -0.28 2.80
N GLU A 98 5.59 -0.06 3.68
CA GLU A 98 6.45 1.13 3.68
C GLU A 98 7.60 1.03 2.66
N GLU A 99 8.31 -0.09 2.62
CA GLU A 99 9.59 -0.24 1.91
C GLU A 99 9.52 -1.18 0.70
N GLY A 100 8.51 -2.04 0.63
CA GLY A 100 8.42 -3.13 -0.35
C GLY A 100 7.83 -2.71 -1.70
N TYR A 101 7.67 -3.70 -2.58
CA TYR A 101 6.96 -3.54 -3.87
C TYR A 101 5.52 -3.03 -3.67
N VAL A 102 4.93 -3.28 -2.51
CA VAL A 102 3.59 -2.81 -2.15
C VAL A 102 3.54 -1.31 -1.86
N SER A 103 4.68 -0.67 -1.53
CA SER A 103 4.76 0.78 -1.54
C SER A 103 4.49 1.32 -2.95
N GLN A 104 4.89 0.60 -4.00
CA GLN A 104 4.59 0.96 -5.40
C GLN A 104 3.13 0.69 -5.77
N LEU A 105 2.51 -0.39 -5.28
CA LEU A 105 1.08 -0.67 -5.51
C LEU A 105 0.17 0.34 -4.79
N SER A 106 0.62 0.85 -3.65
CA SER A 106 0.01 1.99 -2.95
C SER A 106 0.50 3.35 -3.46
N ASN A 107 1.39 3.41 -4.45
CA ASN A 107 1.89 4.64 -5.08
C ASN A 107 1.51 4.64 -6.57
N THR A 108 0.44 5.34 -6.89
CA THR A 108 -0.13 5.34 -8.25
C THR A 108 0.35 6.50 -9.10
N GLN A 109 0.81 6.26 -10.34
CA GLN A 109 0.85 7.33 -11.34
C GLN A 109 -0.58 7.68 -11.75
N LEU A 110 -1.11 8.80 -11.28
CA LEU A 110 -2.39 9.33 -11.73
C LEU A 110 -2.16 10.22 -12.96
N GLY A 111 -1.80 9.60 -14.09
CA GLY A 111 -1.69 10.26 -15.40
C GLY A 111 -0.29 10.81 -15.75
N GLU A 112 -0.16 11.32 -16.98
CA GLU A 112 1.13 11.80 -17.53
C GLU A 112 1.60 13.16 -16.94
N ASP A 113 0.74 13.86 -16.19
CA ASP A 113 0.96 15.24 -15.74
C ASP A 113 1.40 15.37 -14.25
N GLU A 114 1.27 14.29 -13.48
CA GLU A 114 1.86 14.13 -12.14
C GLU A 114 3.03 13.16 -12.32
N GLU A 115 4.29 13.58 -12.08
CA GLU A 115 5.45 12.68 -12.31
C GLU A 115 6.05 12.10 -11.01
N TYR A 116 5.60 12.52 -9.82
CA TYR A 116 6.10 11.99 -8.54
C TYR A 116 5.10 12.05 -7.38
N TRP A 117 4.98 10.95 -6.62
CA TRP A 117 4.16 10.84 -5.41
C TRP A 117 4.73 9.78 -4.46
N GLU A 118 4.40 9.91 -3.17
CA GLU A 118 4.78 8.96 -2.12
C GLU A 118 3.68 8.84 -1.06
N THR A 119 3.40 7.60 -0.65
CA THR A 119 2.54 7.27 0.49
C THR A 119 3.40 7.01 1.71
N ILE A 120 3.13 7.74 2.78
CA ILE A 120 3.96 7.77 3.96
C ILE A 120 3.08 7.44 5.15
N PHE A 121 3.41 6.35 5.85
CA PHE A 121 2.78 6.09 7.13
C PHE A 121 3.16 7.21 8.10
N THR A 122 2.19 7.63 8.93
CA THR A 122 2.19 8.81 9.81
C THR A 122 1.45 10.03 9.27
N SER A 123 1.06 10.89 10.21
CA SER A 123 0.35 12.15 9.96
C SER A 123 1.29 13.34 9.73
N GLU A 124 2.58 13.09 9.51
CA GLU A 124 3.54 14.19 9.33
C GLU A 124 3.35 14.83 7.97
N LYS A 125 3.23 16.17 7.95
CA LYS A 125 3.33 16.94 6.71
C LYS A 125 4.79 16.95 6.31
N LEU A 126 5.18 16.09 5.37
CA LEU A 126 6.49 16.22 4.77
C LEU A 126 6.65 17.57 4.09
N THR A 127 7.78 18.19 4.37
CA THR A 127 8.21 19.43 3.75
C THR A 127 8.99 19.15 2.48
N LYS A 128 8.94 20.14 1.57
CA LYS A 128 9.76 20.35 0.37
C LYS A 128 10.22 19.10 -0.42
N PHE A 129 9.57 18.86 -1.55
CA PHE A 129 10.10 18.04 -2.64
C PHE A 129 11.30 18.75 -3.29
N ASP A 130 12.42 18.04 -3.43
CA ASP A 130 13.60 18.49 -4.17
C ASP A 130 13.56 17.98 -5.61
N GLU A 131 13.35 18.88 -6.58
CA GLU A 131 13.30 18.56 -8.01
C GLU A 131 14.63 17.98 -8.55
N GLU A 132 15.79 18.29 -7.94
CA GLU A 132 17.10 17.80 -8.44
C GLU A 132 17.40 16.37 -7.98
N THR A 133 16.90 15.99 -6.80
CA THR A 133 17.21 14.70 -6.17
C THR A 133 16.01 13.76 -6.08
N LEU A 134 14.80 14.25 -6.38
CA LEU A 134 13.53 13.50 -6.34
C LEU A 134 13.22 12.90 -4.96
N ILE A 135 13.50 13.65 -3.88
CA ILE A 135 13.25 13.24 -2.49
C ILE A 135 12.41 14.28 -1.74
N PHE A 136 11.67 13.83 -0.72
CA PHE A 136 11.01 14.70 0.27
C PHE A 136 11.92 14.96 1.48
N SER A 137 11.94 16.21 2.01
CA SER A 137 12.76 16.62 3.16
C SER A 137 12.11 17.68 4.05
#